data_AF-A0A6J4RDC9-F1
#
_entry.id   AF-A0A6J4RDC9-F1
#
_cell.length_a   1.000
_cell.length_b   1.000
_cell.length_c   1.000
_cell.angle_alpha   90.00
_cell.angle_beta   90.00
_cell.angle_gamma   90.00
#
_symmetry.space_group_name_H-M   'P 1'
#
loop_
_entity.id
_entity.type
_entity.pdbx_description
1 polymer ?
#
loop_
_entity_poly.entity_id
_entity_poly.type
_entity_poly.pdbx_seq_one_letter_code
_entity_poly.pdbx_strand_id
1 'polypeptide(L)'
;MSQALSRGEAWSLFCDWTESPSLRKHVLAVEAAMRAYARRFGEDEEFWGVVGLLHDLDYERHPDLDTGHPRIALAELERMGQPPELIRAIASHADF
;
A
#
# COMPACT_ATOMS: atom_id res chain seq x y z
N MET A 1 16.50 12.08 2.54
CA MET A 1 15.08 11.65 2.43
C MET A 1 15.07 10.18 2.78
N SER A 2 14.23 9.75 3.72
CA SER A 2 14.13 8.33 4.07
C SER A 2 13.61 7.55 2.87
N GLN A 3 14.17 6.38 2.58
CA GLN A 3 13.66 5.51 1.53
C GLN A 3 12.40 4.78 2.01
N ALA A 4 11.43 4.58 1.11
CA ALA A 4 10.29 3.71 1.35
C ALA A 4 10.74 2.25 1.55
N LEU A 5 9.87 1.42 2.15
CA LEU A 5 10.07 -0.03 2.18
C LEU A 5 10.42 -0.55 0.78
N SER A 6 11.28 -1.57 0.72
CA SER A 6 11.43 -2.35 -0.50
C SER A 6 10.15 -3.12 -0.81
N ARG A 7 9.94 -3.49 -2.08
CA ARG A 7 8.83 -4.37 -2.50
C ARG A 7 8.73 -5.64 -1.64
N GLY A 8 9.87 -6.25 -1.29
CA GLY A 8 9.91 -7.48 -0.49
C GLY A 8 9.44 -7.29 0.95
N GLU A 9 9.82 -6.17 1.57
CA GLU A 9 9.36 -5.81 2.92
C GLU A 9 7.88 -5.45 2.91
N ALA A 10 7.43 -4.67 1.91
CA ALA A 10 6.02 -4.34 1.72
C ALA A 10 5.15 -5.61 1.54
N TRP A 11 5.63 -6.57 0.74
CA TRP A 11 4.92 -7.84 0.54
C TRP A 11 4.85 -8.69 1.81
N SER A 12 5.95 -8.75 2.57
CA SER A 12 5.97 -9.48 3.85
C SER A 12 4.99 -8.84 4.84
N LEU A 13 5.02 -7.52 4.99
CA LEU A 13 4.10 -6.77 5.83
C LEU A 13 2.63 -7.01 5.43
N PHE A 14 2.32 -6.96 4.13
CA PHE A 14 0.97 -7.24 3.65
C PHE A 14 0.52 -8.66 3.99
N CYS A 15 1.38 -9.65 3.76
CA CYS A 15 1.07 -11.06 4.08
C CYS A 15 0.90 -11.30 5.58
N ASP A 16 1.65 -10.55 6.42
CA ASP A 16 1.51 -10.61 7.87
C ASP A 16 0.17 -10.04 8.34
N TRP A 17 -0.45 -9.15 7.56
CA TRP A 17 -1.74 -8.53 7.91
C TRP A 17 -2.95 -9.22 7.29
N THR A 18 -2.77 -9.79 6.10
CA THR A 18 -3.84 -10.31 5.26
C THR A 18 -3.64 -11.79 5.00
N GLU A 19 -4.54 -12.65 5.48
CA GLU A 19 -4.51 -14.09 5.20
C GLU A 19 -5.25 -14.45 3.90
N SER A 20 -6.20 -13.61 3.48
CA SER A 20 -7.07 -13.85 2.32
C SER A 20 -6.27 -14.04 1.01
N PRO A 21 -6.38 -15.21 0.36
CA PRO A 21 -5.76 -15.44 -0.94
C PRO A 21 -6.34 -14.55 -2.04
N SER A 22 -7.61 -14.14 -1.95
CA SER A 22 -8.22 -13.25 -2.94
C SER A 22 -7.68 -11.83 -2.80
N LEU A 23 -7.53 -11.33 -1.57
CA LEU A 23 -7.02 -9.98 -1.33
C LEU A 23 -5.52 -9.89 -1.67
N ARG A 24 -4.74 -10.93 -1.37
CA ARG A 24 -3.35 -11.06 -1.85
C ARG A 24 -3.23 -11.00 -3.37
N LYS A 25 -4.11 -11.67 -4.11
CA LYS A 25 -4.12 -11.61 -5.58
C LYS A 25 -4.53 -10.23 -6.09
N HIS A 26 -5.48 -9.58 -5.41
CA HIS A 26 -5.93 -8.22 -5.74
C HIS A 26 -4.78 -7.22 -5.66
N VAL A 27 -4.08 -7.14 -4.53
CA VAL A 27 -2.98 -6.17 -4.39
C VAL A 27 -1.80 -6.45 -5.33
N LEU A 28 -1.53 -7.73 -5.67
CA LEU A 28 -0.54 -8.07 -6.69
C LEU A 28 -0.96 -7.61 -8.10
N ALA A 29 -2.25 -7.67 -8.43
CA ALA A 29 -2.76 -7.14 -9.69
C ALA A 29 -2.68 -5.61 -9.74
N VAL A 30 -3.01 -4.94 -8.63
CA VAL A 30 -2.88 -3.48 -8.49
C VAL A 30 -1.41 -3.05 -8.58
N GLU A 31 -0.49 -3.74 -7.89
CA GLU A 31 0.95 -3.52 -8.02
C GLU A 31 1.39 -3.57 -9.49
N ALA A 32 1.00 -4.63 -10.22
CA ALA A 32 1.36 -4.78 -11.62
C ALA A 32 0.86 -3.60 -12.47
N ALA A 33 -0.37 -3.14 -12.24
CA ALA A 33 -0.94 -1.99 -12.91
C ALA A 33 -0.19 -0.69 -12.56
N MET A 34 0.09 -0.45 -11.28
CA MET A 34 0.81 0.73 -10.81
C MET A 34 2.22 0.81 -11.39
N ARG A 35 2.95 -0.31 -11.45
CA ARG A 35 4.27 -0.38 -12.10
C ARG A 35 4.20 -0.11 -13.60
N ALA A 36 3.14 -0.56 -14.27
CA ALA A 36 2.94 -0.26 -15.69
C ALA A 36 2.65 1.22 -15.93
N TYR A 37 1.85 1.86 -15.08
CA TYR A 37 1.61 3.30 -15.13
C TYR A 37 2.86 4.11 -14.81
N ALA A 38 3.64 3.71 -13.80
CA ALA A 38 4.90 4.36 -13.47
C ALA A 38 5.84 4.42 -14.68
N ARG A 39 6.04 3.29 -15.38
CA ARG A 39 6.78 3.26 -16.66
C ARG A 39 6.23 4.19 -17.71
N ARG A 40 4.90 4.21 -17.88
CA ARG A 40 4.23 5.05 -18.88
C ARG A 40 4.44 6.55 -18.61
N PHE A 41 4.47 6.94 -17.34
CA PHE A 41 4.61 8.33 -16.92
C PHE A 41 6.04 8.75 -16.60
N GLY A 42 7.01 7.82 -16.62
CA GLY A 42 8.41 8.11 -16.31
C GLY A 42 8.71 8.24 -14.82
N GLU A 43 7.89 7.59 -13.98
CA GLU A 43 7.97 7.62 -12.51
C GLU A 43 8.72 6.39 -11.96
N ASP A 44 9.01 6.38 -10.65
CA ASP A 44 9.67 5.27 -9.96
C ASP A 44 8.73 4.05 -9.82
N GLU A 45 9.07 2.97 -10.54
CA GLU A 45 8.32 1.72 -10.50
C GLU A 45 8.28 1.06 -9.12
N GLU A 46 9.38 1.09 -8.36
CA GLU A 46 9.45 0.41 -7.06
C GLU A 46 8.57 1.14 -6.06
N PHE A 47 8.63 2.47 -6.05
CA PHE A 47 7.76 3.30 -5.21
C PHE A 47 6.29 3.02 -5.50
N TRP A 48 5.86 3.10 -6.77
CA TRP A 48 4.47 2.86 -7.14
C TRP A 48 4.02 1.41 -6.97
N GLY A 49 4.95 0.45 -7.08
CA GLY A 49 4.70 -0.94 -6.71
C GLY A 49 4.36 -1.09 -5.22
N VAL A 50 5.13 -0.45 -4.34
CA VAL A 50 4.86 -0.46 -2.89
C VAL A 50 3.53 0.21 -2.55
N VAL A 51 3.20 1.33 -3.20
CA VAL A 51 1.87 1.98 -3.06
C VAL A 51 0.76 0.99 -3.39
N GLY A 52 0.84 0.30 -4.55
CA GLY A 52 -0.17 -0.67 -4.96
C GLY A 52 -0.27 -1.88 -4.03
N LEU A 53 0.84 -2.36 -3.48
CA LEU A 53 0.85 -3.49 -2.55
C LEU A 53 0.20 -3.17 -1.20
N LEU A 54 0.39 -1.94 -0.70
CA LEU A 54 -0.01 -1.57 0.65
C LEU A 54 -1.34 -0.81 0.73
N HIS A 55 -1.98 -0.49 -0.40
CA HIS A 55 -3.19 0.34 -0.39
C HIS A 55 -4.31 -0.22 0.49
N ASP A 56 -4.51 -1.55 0.45
CA ASP A 56 -5.53 -2.27 1.24
C ASP A 56 -4.96 -2.98 2.48
N LEU A 57 -3.80 -2.56 3.01
CA LEU A 57 -3.07 -3.28 4.08
C LEU A 57 -3.94 -3.63 5.29
N ASP A 58 -4.83 -2.73 5.70
CA ASP A 58 -5.70 -2.89 6.87
C ASP A 58 -7.11 -3.41 6.55
N TYR A 59 -7.47 -3.60 5.28
CA TYR A 59 -8.84 -3.89 4.87
C TYR A 59 -9.41 -5.17 5.51
N GLU A 60 -8.64 -6.26 5.55
CA GLU A 60 -9.11 -7.53 6.13
C GLU A 60 -9.33 -7.45 7.66
N ARG A 61 -8.46 -6.74 8.37
CA ARG A 61 -8.48 -6.65 9.84
C ARG A 61 -9.39 -5.54 10.36
N HIS A 62 -9.56 -4.48 9.57
CA HIS A 62 -10.25 -3.24 9.95
C HIS A 62 -11.17 -2.76 8.81
N PRO A 63 -12.18 -3.54 8.39
CA PRO A 63 -12.98 -3.28 7.19
C PRO A 63 -13.96 -2.09 7.30
N ASP A 64 -14.13 -1.50 8.49
CA ASP A 64 -15.00 -0.35 8.71
C ASP A 64 -14.45 0.88 7.99
N LEU A 65 -15.22 1.47 7.07
CA LEU A 65 -14.75 2.59 6.23
C LEU A 65 -14.78 3.95 6.94
N ASP A 66 -15.52 4.07 8.05
CA ASP A 66 -15.63 5.33 8.80
C ASP A 66 -14.50 5.46 9.84
N THR A 67 -14.05 4.34 10.39
CA THR A 67 -13.12 4.29 11.53
C THR A 67 -11.89 3.42 11.31
N GLY A 68 -11.97 2.43 10.41
CA GLY A 68 -10.90 1.52 10.03
C GLY A 68 -10.26 1.95 8.72
N HIS A 69 -10.32 1.08 7.71
CA HIS A 69 -9.66 1.25 6.42
C HIS A 69 -9.97 2.61 5.75
N PRO A 70 -8.95 3.35 5.28
CA PRO A 70 -7.50 3.03 5.28
C PRO A 70 -6.72 3.56 6.51
N ARG A 71 -7.39 4.10 7.53
CA ARG A 71 -6.77 4.89 8.61
C ARG A 71 -5.79 4.09 9.46
N ILE A 72 -6.01 2.78 9.66
CA ILE A 72 -5.14 1.96 10.50
C ILE A 72 -3.82 1.68 9.77
N ALA A 73 -3.88 1.39 8.47
CA ALA A 73 -2.68 1.23 7.65
C ALA A 73 -1.85 2.52 7.63
N LEU A 74 -2.48 3.69 7.43
CA LEU A 74 -1.79 4.97 7.39
C LEU A 74 -1.06 5.27 8.71
N ALA A 75 -1.74 5.07 9.85
CA ALA A 75 -1.16 5.28 11.17
C ALA A 75 0.02 4.33 11.45
N GLU A 76 -0.07 3.07 11.01
CA GLU A 76 1.03 2.12 11.17
C GLU A 76 2.24 2.49 10.31
N LEU A 77 2.03 2.89 9.05
CA LEU A 77 3.11 3.33 8.16
C LEU A 77 3.80 4.59 8.69
N GLU A 78 3.05 5.54 9.25
CA GLU A 78 3.60 6.69 9.98
C GLU A 78 4.45 6.26 11.19
N ARG A 79 3.95 5.33 12.00
CA ARG A 79 4.67 4.79 13.17
C ARG A 79 5.96 4.07 12.78
N MET A 80 5.97 3.40 11.62
CA MET A 80 7.15 2.77 11.03
C MET A 80 8.15 3.77 10.41
N GLY A 81 7.82 5.07 10.42
CA GLY A 81 8.67 6.12 9.86
C GLY A 81 8.72 6.14 8.34
N GLN A 82 7.67 5.65 7.67
CA GLN A 82 7.61 5.66 6.21
C GLN A 82 7.53 7.10 5.65
N PRO A 83 8.00 7.32 4.41
CA PRO A 83 7.98 8.64 3.81
C PRO A 83 6.55 9.20 3.69
N PRO A 84 6.31 10.49 4.01
CA PRO A 84 4.98 11.11 3.90
C PRO A 84 4.39 11.03 2.48
N GLU A 85 5.23 11.03 1.45
CA GLU A 85 4.82 10.83 0.06
C GLU A 85 4.19 9.46 -0.19
N LEU A 86 4.72 8.40 0.43
CA LEU A 86 4.17 7.05 0.34
C LEU A 86 2.80 6.98 1.01
N ILE A 87 2.73 7.51 2.25
CA ILE A 87 1.50 7.54 3.05
C ILE A 87 0.41 8.33 2.31
N ARG A 88 0.75 9.50 1.74
CA ARG A 88 -0.18 10.30 0.93
C ARG A 88 -0.63 9.57 -0.34
N ALA A 89 0.28 8.91 -1.06
CA ALA A 89 -0.06 8.17 -2.27
C ALA A 89 -1.03 7.02 -1.95
N ILE A 90 -0.77 6.27 -0.87
CA ILE A 90 -1.70 5.27 -0.36
C ILE A 90 -3.02 5.93 0.00
N ALA A 91 -3.03 6.97 0.82
CA ALA A 91 -4.26 7.64 1.27
C ALA A 91 -5.19 8.08 0.11
N SER A 92 -4.65 8.33 -1.09
CA SER A 92 -5.44 8.81 -2.24
C SER A 92 -6.34 7.77 -2.92
N HIS A 93 -6.31 6.48 -2.52
CA HIS A 93 -7.16 5.45 -3.14
C HIS A 93 -8.60 5.43 -2.61
N ALA A 94 -8.88 6.12 -1.51
CA ALA A 94 -10.19 6.17 -0.88
C ALA A 94 -10.62 7.62 -0.65
N ASP A 95 -11.91 7.88 -0.82
CA ASP A 95 -12.53 9.17 -0.48
C ASP A 95 -12.96 9.12 0.99
N PHE A 96 -12.43 10.03 1.81
CA PHE A 96 -12.79 10.20 3.22
C PHE A 96 -12.81 11.67 3.64
#